data_AF-A0AAD8HPE9-F1
#
_entry.id   AF-A0AAD8HPE9-F1
#
_cell.length_a   1.000
_cell.length_b   1.000
_cell.length_c   1.000
_cell.angle_alpha   90.00
_cell.angle_beta   90.00
_cell.angle_gamma   90.00
#
_symmetry.space_group_name_H-M   'P 1'
#
loop_
_entity.id
_entity.type
_entity.pdbx_description
1 polymer ?
#
loop_
_entity_poly.entity_id
_entity_poly.type
_entity_poly.pdbx_seq_one_letter_code
_entity_poly.pdbx_strand_id
1 'polypeptide(L)'
;MNRFNSNIGSLPTELIVSIMQSVVLGGFEDFFNFFVAWSQTQKVAVVVKLLDEFPVRELYKFRNSGGDADTNSFDRFFRIGEQLRISDAVLYQRCRDIFRGVGNIDAHLEVLDGLASSGHFLSMVAVFILRNLYREPNRVYTLVDIVRIFNHPGYERLIKPTLAYLKHLYSSIHGLDILNKPKVEPSCILHHSVIVTDVALLKGSRAREKCLFCDLAAILNVFCNSESHM
;
A
#
# COMPACT_ATOMS: atom_id res chain seq x y z
N MET A 1 28.74 -25.47 33.05
CA MET A 1 27.56 -25.26 32.17
C MET A 1 27.51 -23.79 31.79
N ASN A 2 27.95 -23.46 30.57
CA ASN A 2 27.92 -22.09 30.05
C ASN A 2 26.47 -21.70 29.80
N ARG A 3 25.94 -20.77 30.61
CA ARG A 3 24.67 -20.09 30.31
C ARG A 3 24.90 -19.25 29.06
N PHE A 4 24.44 -19.72 27.92
CA PHE A 4 24.08 -18.83 26.83
C PHE A 4 22.88 -18.01 27.30
N ASN A 5 23.13 -16.95 28.08
CA ASN A 5 22.20 -15.83 28.18
C ASN A 5 22.30 -15.08 26.85
N SER A 6 21.78 -15.68 25.78
CA SER A 6 21.59 -15.01 24.50
C SER A 6 20.51 -13.95 24.72
N ASN A 7 20.96 -12.76 25.09
CA ASN A 7 20.11 -11.57 25.14
C ASN A 7 19.51 -11.39 23.76
N ILE A 8 18.18 -11.34 23.66
CA ILE A 8 17.48 -11.21 22.38
C ILE A 8 17.95 -9.97 21.59
N GLY A 9 18.44 -8.95 22.29
CA GLY A 9 19.00 -7.74 21.69
C GLY A 9 20.35 -7.92 20.99
N SER A 10 21.04 -9.06 21.16
CA SER A 10 22.30 -9.35 20.45
C SER A 10 22.11 -10.21 19.20
N LEU A 11 20.88 -10.58 18.87
CA LEU A 11 20.60 -11.39 17.68
C LEU A 11 20.74 -10.55 16.39
N PRO A 12 21.21 -11.15 15.28
CA PRO A 12 21.24 -10.49 13.98
C PRO A 12 19.86 -10.06 13.50
N THR A 13 19.78 -8.95 12.78
CA THR A 13 18.53 -8.37 12.25
C THR A 13 17.75 -9.38 11.40
N GLU A 14 18.43 -10.21 10.62
CA GLU A 14 17.83 -11.20 9.74
C GLU A 14 17.09 -12.30 10.53
N LEU A 15 17.66 -12.69 11.68
CA LEU A 15 17.02 -13.65 12.58
C LEU A 15 15.79 -13.01 13.25
N ILE A 16 15.87 -11.72 13.60
CA ILE A 16 14.73 -10.97 14.14
C ILE A 16 13.60 -10.87 13.12
N VAL A 17 13.89 -10.59 11.84
CA VAL A 17 12.90 -10.62 10.75
C VAL A 17 12.21 -11.98 10.69
N SER A 18 12.98 -13.07 10.73
CA SER A 18 12.45 -14.43 10.65
C SER A 18 11.55 -14.77 11.85
N ILE A 19 11.94 -14.35 13.05
CA ILE A 19 11.13 -14.51 14.26
C ILE A 19 9.84 -13.69 14.14
N MET A 20 9.93 -12.42 13.75
CA MET A 20 8.77 -11.55 13.56
C MET A 20 7.76 -12.13 12.55
N GLN A 21 8.25 -12.67 11.42
CA GLN A 21 7.41 -13.35 10.43
C GLN A 21 6.73 -14.61 10.98
N SER A 22 7.36 -15.30 11.93
CA SER A 22 6.78 -16.48 12.57
C SER A 22 5.76 -16.09 13.63
N VAL A 23 6.07 -15.08 14.46
CA VAL A 23 5.22 -14.65 15.58
C VAL A 23 3.91 -14.04 15.08
N VAL A 24 3.92 -13.27 13.97
CA VAL A 24 2.69 -12.66 13.43
C VAL A 24 1.63 -13.68 13.01
N LEU A 25 2.01 -14.93 12.77
CA LEU A 25 1.07 -16.02 12.47
C LEU A 25 0.27 -16.47 13.70
N GLY A 26 0.78 -16.23 14.91
CA GLY A 26 0.10 -16.52 16.17
C GLY A 26 -0.88 -15.43 16.61
N GLY A 27 -0.73 -14.21 16.11
CA GLY A 27 -1.51 -13.04 16.49
C GLY A 27 -0.72 -11.76 16.28
N PHE A 28 -1.40 -10.64 16.04
CA PHE A 28 -0.73 -9.36 15.88
C PHE A 28 -0.30 -8.77 17.22
N GLU A 29 -1.03 -9.04 18.30
CA GLU A 29 -0.64 -8.66 19.65
C GLU A 29 0.72 -9.25 20.05
N ASP A 30 0.92 -10.56 19.86
CA ASP A 30 2.18 -11.23 20.15
C ASP A 30 3.34 -10.67 19.31
N PHE A 31 3.08 -10.42 18.03
CA PHE A 31 4.03 -9.77 17.13
C PHE A 31 4.43 -8.39 17.64
N PHE A 32 3.45 -7.59 18.05
CA PHE A 32 3.68 -6.24 18.54
C PHE A 32 4.45 -6.24 19.86
N ASN A 33 4.07 -7.11 20.80
CA ASN A 33 4.74 -7.26 22.08
C ASN A 33 6.19 -7.68 21.90
N PHE A 34 6.45 -8.63 20.99
CA PHE A 34 7.80 -9.03 20.60
C PHE A 34 8.59 -7.85 20.02
N PHE A 35 8.02 -7.12 19.05
CA PHE A 35 8.65 -5.96 18.43
C PHE A 35 9.00 -4.88 19.46
N VAL A 36 8.10 -4.57 20.39
CA VAL A 36 8.33 -3.61 21.47
C VAL A 36 9.45 -4.08 22.40
N ALA A 37 9.40 -5.32 22.86
CA ALA A 37 10.42 -5.88 23.76
C ALA A 37 11.81 -5.87 23.11
N TRP A 38 11.91 -6.27 21.84
CA TRP A 38 13.17 -6.23 21.11
C TRP A 38 13.65 -4.79 20.86
N SER A 39 12.79 -3.91 20.35
CA SER A 39 13.17 -2.54 19.98
C SER A 39 13.65 -1.70 21.16
N GLN A 40 13.16 -1.95 22.38
CA GLN A 40 13.64 -1.30 23.61
C GLN A 40 15.12 -1.59 23.90
N THR A 41 15.66 -2.69 23.37
CA THR A 41 17.08 -3.05 23.52
C THR A 41 17.98 -2.46 22.42
N GLN A 42 17.41 -1.75 21.45
CA GLN A 42 18.08 -1.32 20.23
C GLN A 42 18.17 0.20 20.12
N LYS A 43 19.15 0.67 19.33
CA LYS A 43 19.17 2.06 18.86
C LYS A 43 18.09 2.24 17.79
N VAL A 44 17.49 3.44 17.74
CA VAL A 44 16.46 3.79 16.74
C VAL A 44 16.90 3.47 15.30
N ALA A 45 18.15 3.76 14.94
CA ALA A 45 18.68 3.46 13.61
C ALA A 45 18.64 1.95 13.25
N VAL A 46 18.82 1.07 14.24
CA VAL A 46 18.75 -0.39 14.03
C VAL A 46 17.30 -0.83 13.86
N VAL A 47 16.37 -0.23 14.60
CA VAL A 47 14.93 -0.48 14.45
C VAL A 47 14.44 -0.01 13.07
N VAL A 48 14.87 1.16 12.62
CA VAL A 48 14.55 1.66 11.27
C VAL A 48 15.07 0.71 10.21
N LYS A 49 16.35 0.32 10.30
CA LYS A 49 16.95 -0.65 9.37
C LYS A 49 16.17 -1.96 9.32
N LEU A 50 15.80 -2.52 10.48
CA LEU A 50 14.96 -3.72 10.55
C LEU A 50 13.64 -3.53 9.80
N LEU A 51 12.95 -2.41 10.03
CA LEU A 51 11.64 -2.14 9.42
C LEU A 51 11.73 -1.82 7.92
N ASP A 52 12.87 -1.34 7.43
CA ASP A 52 13.13 -1.17 6.00
C ASP A 52 13.37 -2.52 5.30
N GLU A 53 13.94 -3.50 6.00
CA GLU A 53 14.16 -4.87 5.51
C GLU A 53 12.92 -5.76 5.68
N PHE A 54 12.12 -5.51 6.72
CA PHE A 54 10.91 -6.26 7.01
C PHE A 54 9.78 -5.85 6.05
N PRO A 55 9.01 -6.80 5.48
CA PRO A 55 7.96 -6.48 4.51
C PRO A 55 6.70 -5.90 5.18
N VAL A 56 6.77 -4.67 5.69
CA VAL A 56 5.69 -4.01 6.47
C VAL A 56 4.35 -4.00 5.72
N ARG A 57 4.34 -3.76 4.40
CA ARG A 57 3.11 -3.87 3.58
C ARG A 57 2.39 -5.21 3.64
N GLU A 58 3.09 -6.32 3.91
CA GLU A 58 2.45 -7.63 4.06
C GLU A 58 1.59 -7.71 5.33
N LEU A 59 1.80 -6.78 6.26
CA LEU A 59 1.05 -6.75 7.50
C LEU A 59 -0.38 -6.23 7.35
N TYR A 60 -0.71 -5.46 6.29
CA TYR A 60 -2.01 -4.81 6.14
C TYR A 60 -3.21 -5.74 6.31
N LYS A 61 -3.06 -7.01 5.90
CA LYS A 61 -4.10 -8.04 6.00
C LYS A 61 -4.47 -8.38 7.45
N PHE A 62 -3.57 -8.20 8.41
CA PHE A 62 -3.77 -8.64 9.80
C PHE A 62 -4.64 -7.70 10.64
N ARG A 63 -4.90 -6.46 10.20
CA ARG A 63 -5.67 -5.50 10.99
C ARG A 63 -7.02 -6.05 11.45
N ASN A 64 -7.70 -6.81 10.59
CA ASN A 64 -9.03 -7.36 10.84
C ASN A 64 -9.01 -8.88 11.07
N SER A 65 -7.84 -9.49 11.29
CA SER A 65 -7.70 -10.94 11.44
C SER A 65 -7.81 -11.45 12.88
N GLY A 66 -7.93 -10.54 13.86
CA GLY A 66 -7.91 -10.88 15.27
C GLY A 66 -8.93 -10.08 16.10
N GLY A 67 -8.74 -10.08 17.41
CA GLY A 67 -9.63 -9.37 18.34
C GLY A 67 -9.29 -7.88 18.49
N ASP A 68 -9.92 -7.22 19.46
CA ASP A 68 -9.66 -5.81 19.79
C ASP A 68 -8.19 -5.57 20.19
N ALA A 69 -7.57 -6.53 20.88
CA ALA A 69 -6.17 -6.45 21.29
C ALA A 69 -5.21 -6.46 20.08
N ASP A 70 -5.47 -7.31 19.09
CA ASP A 70 -4.74 -7.34 17.82
C ASP A 70 -4.91 -6.03 17.06
N THR A 71 -6.15 -5.55 16.94
CA THR A 71 -6.47 -4.29 16.24
C THR A 71 -5.76 -3.09 16.89
N ASN A 72 -5.77 -3.01 18.22
CA ASN A 72 -5.09 -1.95 18.96
C ASN A 72 -3.57 -2.04 18.78
N SER A 73 -3.00 -3.24 18.84
CA SER A 73 -1.57 -3.50 18.62
C SER A 73 -1.15 -3.14 17.19
N PHE A 74 -1.99 -3.45 16.20
CA PHE A 74 -1.83 -3.07 14.81
C PHE A 74 -1.80 -1.55 14.63
N ASP A 75 -2.81 -0.85 15.12
CA ASP A 75 -2.89 0.60 14.97
C ASP A 75 -1.72 1.30 15.69
N ARG A 76 -1.24 0.75 16.82
CA ARG A 76 -0.03 1.24 17.52
C ARG A 76 1.25 0.98 16.74
N PHE A 77 1.45 -0.22 16.21
CA PHE A 77 2.62 -0.55 15.39
C PHE A 77 2.74 0.41 14.19
N PHE A 78 1.64 0.61 13.46
CA PHE A 78 1.63 1.50 12.31
C PHE A 78 1.83 2.97 12.67
N ARG A 79 1.43 3.42 13.86
CA ARG A 79 1.75 4.77 14.35
C ARG A 79 3.25 4.93 14.65
N ILE A 80 3.87 3.92 15.25
CA ILE A 80 5.32 3.91 15.49
C ILE A 80 6.07 3.94 14.16
N GLY A 81 5.68 3.09 13.20
CA GLY A 81 6.28 3.07 11.86
C GLY A 81 6.19 4.42 11.14
N GLU A 82 5.05 5.11 11.27
CA GLU A 82 4.88 6.46 10.72
C GLU A 82 5.82 7.48 11.38
N GLN A 83 5.95 7.47 12.71
CA GLN A 83 6.87 8.34 13.45
C GLN A 83 8.33 8.09 13.03
N LEU A 84 8.67 6.83 12.75
CA LEU A 84 9.97 6.41 12.23
C LEU A 84 10.14 6.64 10.73
N ARG A 85 9.15 7.21 10.04
CA ARG A 85 9.15 7.49 8.59
C ARG A 85 9.29 6.24 7.70
N ILE A 86 8.84 5.08 8.19
CA ILE A 86 8.78 3.86 7.39
C ILE A 86 7.72 4.01 6.30
N SER A 87 8.13 3.93 5.03
CA SER A 87 7.32 4.31 3.86
C SER A 87 5.97 3.59 3.81
N ASP A 88 5.96 2.26 4.00
CA ASP A 88 4.72 1.46 4.01
C ASP A 88 3.79 1.85 5.19
N ALA A 89 4.35 2.27 6.32
CA ALA A 89 3.55 2.69 7.48
C ALA A 89 2.96 4.09 7.28
N VAL A 90 3.75 5.03 6.74
CA VAL A 90 3.26 6.36 6.36
C VAL A 90 2.16 6.23 5.31
N LEU A 91 2.34 5.40 4.28
CA LEU A 91 1.31 5.14 3.28
C LEU A 91 0.02 4.62 3.92
N TYR A 92 0.13 3.64 4.82
CA TYR A 92 -1.02 3.10 5.53
C TYR A 92 -1.81 4.18 6.27
N GLN A 93 -1.14 5.01 7.06
CA GLN A 93 -1.79 6.06 7.86
C GLN A 93 -2.47 7.11 6.96
N ARG A 94 -1.78 7.57 5.91
CA ARG A 94 -2.33 8.58 4.98
C ARG A 94 -3.53 8.04 4.21
N CYS A 95 -3.46 6.81 3.71
CA CYS A 95 -4.60 6.19 3.06
C CYS A 95 -5.78 6.02 4.04
N ARG A 96 -5.51 5.59 5.28
CA ARG A 96 -6.55 5.49 6.32
C ARG A 96 -7.21 6.82 6.62
N ASP A 97 -6.42 7.86 6.78
CA ASP A 97 -6.95 9.18 7.11
C ASP A 97 -7.77 9.76 5.94
N ILE A 98 -7.32 9.58 4.68
CA ILE A 98 -8.11 9.94 3.49
C ILE A 98 -9.42 9.16 3.43
N PHE A 99 -9.37 7.84 3.56
CA PHE A 99 -10.56 6.99 3.48
C PHE A 99 -11.57 7.25 4.60
N ARG A 100 -11.11 7.65 5.79
CA ARG A 100 -11.96 8.03 6.92
C ARG A 100 -12.38 9.51 6.91
N GLY A 101 -11.93 10.31 5.93
CA GLY A 101 -12.19 11.74 5.89
C GLY A 101 -11.60 12.52 7.07
N VAL A 102 -10.47 12.06 7.61
CA VAL A 102 -9.80 12.66 8.77
C VAL A 102 -8.70 13.62 8.30
N GLY A 103 -8.77 14.88 8.73
CA GLY A 103 -7.76 15.89 8.41
C GLY A 103 -7.90 16.46 7.00
N ASN A 104 -6.80 17.02 6.47
CA ASN A 104 -6.78 17.64 5.15
C ASN A 104 -6.32 16.63 4.08
N ILE A 105 -7.23 16.25 3.18
CA ILE A 105 -6.97 15.30 2.07
C ILE A 105 -5.77 15.75 1.23
N ASP A 106 -5.64 17.04 0.95
CA ASP A 106 -4.56 17.57 0.12
C ASP A 106 -3.20 17.43 0.78
N ALA A 107 -3.13 17.69 2.09
CA ALA A 107 -1.91 17.50 2.86
C ALA A 107 -1.52 16.01 2.93
N HIS A 108 -2.51 15.11 3.02
CA HIS A 108 -2.23 13.67 2.99
C HIS A 108 -1.72 13.21 1.63
N LEU A 109 -2.31 13.71 0.54
CA LEU A 109 -1.86 13.44 -0.82
C LEU A 109 -0.44 13.98 -1.05
N GLU A 110 -0.11 15.17 -0.55
CA GLU A 110 1.25 15.74 -0.64
C GLU A 110 2.29 14.86 0.06
N VAL A 111 1.98 14.28 1.22
CA VAL A 111 2.87 13.31 1.89
C VAL A 111 3.06 12.06 1.02
N LEU A 112 1.98 11.55 0.43
CA LEU A 112 2.06 10.38 -0.47
C LEU A 112 2.84 10.70 -1.75
N ASP A 113 2.74 11.92 -2.28
CA ASP A 113 3.54 12.42 -3.39
C ASP A 113 5.02 12.47 -3.05
N GLY A 114 5.38 12.86 -1.82
CA GLY A 114 6.75 12.81 -1.32
C GLY A 114 7.32 11.38 -1.37
N LEU A 115 6.55 10.39 -0.90
CA LEU A 115 6.93 8.98 -0.98
C LEU A 115 7.00 8.47 -2.42
N ALA A 116 6.03 8.82 -3.26
CA ALA A 116 6.07 8.47 -4.67
C ALA A 116 7.34 9.05 -5.30
N SER A 117 7.66 10.31 -5.04
CA SER A 117 8.85 11.05 -5.47
C SER A 117 10.17 10.38 -5.07
N SER A 118 10.24 9.76 -3.89
CA SER A 118 11.42 9.00 -3.45
C SER A 118 11.56 7.60 -4.07
N GLY A 119 10.66 7.19 -4.96
CA GLY A 119 10.70 5.89 -5.63
C GLY A 119 9.83 4.82 -4.97
N HIS A 120 9.00 5.17 -3.99
CA HIS A 120 8.10 4.21 -3.36
C HIS A 120 6.95 3.83 -4.30
N PHE A 121 7.07 2.70 -4.99
CA PHE A 121 6.15 2.27 -6.04
C PHE A 121 4.69 2.11 -5.55
N LEU A 122 4.50 1.58 -4.35
CA LEU A 122 3.17 1.44 -3.74
C LEU A 122 2.49 2.80 -3.55
N SER A 123 3.24 3.84 -3.16
CA SER A 123 2.74 5.22 -3.09
C SER A 123 2.42 5.80 -4.46
N MET A 124 3.21 5.53 -5.50
CA MET A 124 2.89 6.02 -6.85
C MET A 124 1.50 5.55 -7.31
N VAL A 125 1.21 4.25 -7.12
CA VAL A 125 -0.08 3.67 -7.48
C VAL A 125 -1.20 4.17 -6.56
N ALA A 126 -0.95 4.29 -5.25
CA ALA A 126 -1.92 4.82 -4.30
C ALA A 126 -2.33 6.26 -4.63
N VAL A 127 -1.37 7.16 -4.89
CA VAL A 127 -1.61 8.56 -5.26
C VAL A 127 -2.48 8.63 -6.51
N PHE A 128 -2.14 7.86 -7.54
CA PHE A 128 -2.92 7.80 -8.76
C PHE A 128 -4.38 7.44 -8.47
N ILE A 129 -4.63 6.37 -7.70
CA ILE A 129 -5.99 5.93 -7.36
C ILE A 129 -6.72 7.01 -6.54
N LEU A 130 -6.10 7.48 -5.46
CA LEU A 130 -6.72 8.41 -4.51
C LEU A 130 -7.05 9.76 -5.15
N ARG A 131 -6.20 10.28 -6.04
CA ARG A 131 -6.50 11.51 -6.78
C ARG A 131 -7.69 11.35 -7.72
N ASN A 132 -7.81 10.22 -8.40
CA ASN A 132 -8.97 9.98 -9.28
C ASN A 132 -10.27 9.75 -8.49
N LEU A 133 -10.19 9.28 -7.24
CA LEU A 133 -11.36 9.07 -6.38
C LEU A 133 -11.81 10.32 -5.62
N TYR A 134 -10.85 11.12 -5.09
CA TYR A 134 -11.14 12.19 -4.13
C TYR A 134 -10.87 13.60 -4.65
N ARG A 135 -10.32 13.75 -5.86
CA ARG A 135 -10.12 15.06 -6.51
C ARG A 135 -10.79 15.09 -7.87
N GLU A 136 -11.09 16.31 -8.32
CA GLU A 136 -11.52 16.51 -9.71
C GLU A 136 -10.41 16.02 -10.66
N PRO A 137 -10.74 15.16 -11.64
CA PRO A 137 -9.73 14.59 -12.52
C PRO A 137 -9.01 15.68 -13.33
N ASN A 138 -7.76 15.96 -12.98
CA ASN A 138 -6.88 16.75 -13.81
C ASN A 138 -6.12 15.82 -14.76
N ARG A 139 -6.55 15.80 -16.03
CA ARG A 139 -6.04 14.91 -17.07
C ARG A 139 -4.51 14.95 -17.23
N VAL A 140 -3.88 16.09 -16.97
CA VAL A 140 -2.42 16.25 -17.07
C VAL A 140 -1.71 15.49 -15.94
N TYR A 141 -2.12 15.71 -14.69
CA TYR A 141 -1.54 14.99 -13.54
C TYR A 141 -1.80 13.48 -13.63
N THR A 142 -2.99 13.08 -14.05
CA THR A 142 -3.33 11.67 -14.30
C THR A 142 -2.38 11.04 -15.32
N LEU A 143 -2.11 11.72 -16.45
CA LEU A 143 -1.18 11.22 -17.48
C LEU A 143 0.26 11.11 -16.94
N VAL A 144 0.72 12.10 -16.18
CA VAL A 144 2.06 12.11 -15.58
C VAL A 144 2.24 10.93 -14.62
N ASP A 145 1.27 10.69 -13.74
CA ASP A 145 1.31 9.57 -12.79
C ASP A 145 1.33 8.22 -13.51
N ILE A 146 0.55 8.08 -14.59
CA ILE A 146 0.52 6.87 -15.42
C ILE A 146 1.89 6.63 -16.05
N VAL A 147 2.42 7.62 -16.78
CA VAL A 147 3.73 7.52 -17.44
C VAL A 147 4.81 7.13 -16.43
N ARG A 148 4.73 7.72 -15.23
CA ARG A 148 5.66 7.43 -14.14
C ARG A 148 5.57 5.98 -13.64
N ILE A 149 4.36 5.45 -13.44
CA ILE A 149 4.13 4.07 -12.99
C ILE A 149 4.63 3.08 -14.06
N PHE A 150 4.29 3.31 -15.32
CA PHE A 150 4.65 2.41 -16.43
C PHE A 150 6.14 2.40 -16.75
N ASN A 151 6.79 3.56 -16.65
CA ASN A 151 8.24 3.67 -16.88
C ASN A 151 9.06 3.24 -15.65
N HIS A 152 8.43 2.85 -14.55
CA HIS A 152 9.16 2.36 -13.39
C HIS A 152 9.88 1.04 -13.73
N PRO A 153 11.19 0.88 -13.45
CA PRO A 153 11.97 -0.30 -13.85
C PRO A 153 11.39 -1.64 -13.36
N GLY A 154 10.66 -1.60 -12.24
CA GLY A 154 10.02 -2.77 -11.64
C GLY A 154 8.54 -2.97 -12.01
N TYR A 155 7.96 -2.20 -12.93
CA TYR A 155 6.52 -2.18 -13.19
C TYR A 155 5.91 -3.58 -13.35
N GLU A 156 6.42 -4.40 -14.28
CA GLU A 156 5.87 -5.73 -14.59
C GLU A 156 5.82 -6.66 -13.35
N ARG A 157 6.81 -6.54 -12.47
CA ARG A 157 6.92 -7.34 -11.24
C ARG A 157 6.07 -6.79 -10.11
N LEU A 158 5.99 -5.47 -9.99
CA LEU A 158 5.47 -4.80 -8.79
C LEU A 158 3.99 -4.45 -8.88
N ILE A 159 3.42 -4.24 -10.07
CA ILE A 159 2.05 -3.75 -10.21
C ILE A 159 1.00 -4.69 -9.59
N LYS A 160 1.07 -6.00 -9.89
CA LYS A 160 0.09 -6.96 -9.37
C LYS A 160 0.14 -7.07 -7.83
N PRO A 161 1.30 -7.28 -7.18
CA PRO A 161 1.38 -7.25 -5.72
C PRO A 161 0.89 -5.93 -5.13
N THR A 162 1.27 -4.80 -5.73
CA THR A 162 0.88 -3.45 -5.29
C THR A 162 -0.63 -3.29 -5.20
N LEU A 163 -1.35 -3.73 -6.23
CA LEU A 163 -2.81 -3.70 -6.24
C LEU A 163 -3.42 -4.60 -5.17
N ALA A 164 -2.85 -5.78 -4.94
CA ALA A 164 -3.28 -6.66 -3.86
C ALA A 164 -3.09 -6.00 -2.48
N TYR A 165 -1.95 -5.36 -2.23
CA TYR A 165 -1.69 -4.65 -0.97
C TYR A 165 -2.66 -3.49 -0.76
N LEU A 166 -2.93 -2.69 -1.80
CA LEU A 166 -3.88 -1.59 -1.70
C LEU A 166 -5.32 -2.08 -1.48
N LYS A 167 -5.71 -3.21 -2.09
CA LYS A 167 -6.99 -3.85 -1.81
C LYS A 167 -7.09 -4.31 -0.35
N HIS A 168 -6.04 -4.96 0.17
CA HIS A 168 -5.98 -5.34 1.58
C HIS A 168 -6.06 -4.12 2.49
N LEU A 169 -5.30 -3.07 2.20
CA LEU A 169 -5.33 -1.81 2.94
C LEU A 169 -6.75 -1.23 2.96
N TYR A 170 -7.40 -1.10 1.81
CA TYR A 170 -8.78 -0.59 1.72
C TYR A 170 -9.75 -1.43 2.58
N SER A 171 -9.72 -2.76 2.42
CA SER A 171 -10.55 -3.67 3.22
C SER A 171 -10.25 -3.60 4.73
N SER A 172 -8.99 -3.35 5.09
CA SER A 172 -8.55 -3.25 6.46
C SER A 172 -9.14 -2.02 7.16
N ILE A 173 -9.39 -0.94 6.42
CA ILE A 173 -9.75 0.38 6.98
C ILE A 173 -11.25 0.53 7.17
N HIS A 174 -12.04 0.05 6.21
CA HIS A 174 -13.49 0.18 6.22
C HIS A 174 -14.20 -0.91 7.04
N GLY A 175 -13.51 -2.02 7.40
CA GLY A 175 -14.23 -3.21 7.85
C GLY A 175 -15.15 -3.72 6.72
N LEU A 176 -15.86 -4.82 6.95
CA LEU A 176 -16.77 -5.38 5.94
C LEU A 176 -18.09 -4.57 5.78
N ASP A 177 -18.32 -3.51 6.56
CA ASP A 177 -19.61 -2.81 6.66
C ASP A 177 -19.58 -1.36 6.11
N ILE A 178 -20.10 -1.26 4.88
CA ILE A 178 -20.96 -0.23 4.23
C ILE A 178 -20.64 1.29 4.27
N LEU A 179 -20.62 1.93 3.08
CA LEU A 179 -21.57 2.99 2.59
C LEU A 179 -20.94 4.13 1.75
N ASN A 180 -21.66 4.40 0.64
CA ASN A 180 -21.73 5.62 -0.20
C ASN A 180 -20.72 5.83 -1.34
N LYS A 181 -21.26 5.52 -2.52
CA LYS A 181 -20.75 5.50 -3.90
C LYS A 181 -20.34 6.88 -4.44
N PRO A 182 -19.25 6.98 -5.22
CA PRO A 182 -19.18 7.89 -6.37
C PRO A 182 -19.85 7.24 -7.60
N LYS A 183 -20.67 7.99 -8.34
CA LYS A 183 -21.43 7.56 -9.55
C LYS A 183 -20.56 7.39 -10.82
N VAL A 184 -19.34 6.88 -10.74
CA VAL A 184 -18.46 6.81 -11.91
C VAL A 184 -18.04 5.37 -12.14
N GLU A 185 -18.63 4.74 -13.16
CA GLU A 185 -18.10 3.50 -13.75
C GLU A 185 -16.88 3.88 -14.61
N PRO A 186 -15.64 3.52 -14.21
CA PRO A 186 -14.48 3.81 -15.02
C PRO A 186 -14.39 2.82 -16.18
N SER A 187 -14.97 3.19 -17.33
CA SER A 187 -14.68 2.54 -18.60
C SER A 187 -13.39 3.11 -19.21
N CYS A 188 -12.66 2.27 -19.97
CA CYS A 188 -11.45 2.70 -20.67
C CYS A 188 -11.77 3.86 -21.62
N ILE A 189 -11.21 5.05 -21.36
CA ILE A 189 -11.43 6.28 -22.16
C ILE A 189 -11.14 6.06 -23.65
N LEU A 190 -10.17 5.21 -23.98
CA LEU A 190 -9.81 4.89 -25.37
C LEU A 190 -10.77 3.94 -26.09
N HIS A 191 -11.53 3.11 -25.36
CA HIS A 191 -12.47 2.16 -25.98
C HIS A 191 -13.93 2.65 -25.93
N HIS A 192 -14.24 3.59 -25.03
CA HIS A 192 -15.57 4.19 -24.93
C HIS A 192 -15.75 5.41 -25.85
N SER A 193 -14.65 6.04 -26.30
CA SER A 193 -14.70 7.02 -27.38
C SER A 193 -14.55 6.28 -28.71
N VAL A 194 -15.49 6.51 -29.64
CA VAL A 194 -15.45 6.03 -31.03
C VAL A 194 -14.35 6.79 -31.79
N ILE A 195 -13.09 6.59 -31.38
CA ILE A 195 -11.89 7.12 -32.03
C ILE A 195 -10.92 5.95 -32.22
N VAL A 196 -11.43 4.88 -32.83
CA VAL A 196 -10.59 3.88 -33.49
C VAL A 196 -10.58 4.24 -34.97
N THR A 197 -9.83 5.26 -35.34
CA THR A 197 -9.50 5.51 -36.75
C THR A 197 -8.04 5.79 -37.00
N ASP A 198 -7.22 6.17 -36.02
CA ASP A 198 -5.77 6.34 -36.24
C ASP A 198 -4.91 5.59 -35.23
N VAL A 199 -5.04 4.26 -35.27
CA VAL A 199 -4.07 3.29 -34.72
C VAL A 199 -2.80 3.26 -35.59
N ALA A 200 -2.20 4.42 -35.84
CA ALA A 200 -0.92 4.55 -36.54
C ALA A 200 0.22 4.86 -35.57
N LEU A 201 -0.06 5.51 -34.43
CA LEU A 201 0.93 5.81 -33.38
C LEU A 201 1.26 4.61 -32.47
N LEU A 202 0.47 3.53 -32.52
CA LEU A 202 0.69 2.29 -31.75
C LEU A 202 1.33 1.17 -32.58
N LYS A 203 1.60 1.37 -33.87
CA LYS A 203 2.16 0.31 -34.75
C LYS A 203 3.64 0.00 -34.52
N GLY A 204 4.31 0.72 -33.61
CA GLY A 204 5.67 0.41 -33.18
C GLY A 204 5.77 -0.45 -31.92
N SER A 205 4.70 -0.59 -31.12
CA SER A 205 4.71 -1.48 -29.96
C SER A 205 4.26 -2.87 -30.39
N ARG A 206 5.21 -3.80 -30.42
CA ARG A 206 4.97 -5.22 -30.64
C ARG A 206 3.77 -5.69 -29.81
N ALA A 207 2.75 -6.18 -30.50
CA ALA A 207 1.77 -7.17 -30.07
C ALA A 207 1.95 -7.75 -28.64
N ARG A 208 1.42 -7.03 -27.65
CA ARG A 208 0.92 -7.60 -26.38
C ARG A 208 -0.38 -6.88 -26.01
N GLU A 209 -1.46 -7.34 -26.63
CA GLU A 209 -2.88 -7.48 -26.25
C GLU A 209 -3.53 -6.78 -25.03
N LYS A 210 -2.90 -5.83 -24.32
CA LYS A 210 -3.57 -5.11 -23.20
C LYS A 210 -3.36 -3.61 -23.33
N CYS A 211 -4.47 -2.91 -23.54
CA CYS A 211 -4.50 -1.45 -23.57
C CYS A 211 -4.11 -0.92 -22.18
N LEU A 212 -3.16 0.01 -22.14
CA LEU A 212 -2.74 0.76 -20.95
C LEU A 212 -3.93 1.26 -20.12
N PHE A 213 -4.92 1.80 -20.82
CA PHE A 213 -6.14 2.35 -20.23
C PHE A 213 -7.15 1.28 -19.82
N CYS A 214 -7.07 0.07 -20.38
CA CYS A 214 -7.79 -1.09 -19.84
C CYS A 214 -7.14 -1.61 -18.56
N ASP A 215 -5.81 -1.64 -18.47
CA ASP A 215 -5.15 -2.01 -17.21
C ASP A 215 -5.43 -0.95 -16.14
N LEU A 216 -5.50 0.34 -16.50
CA LEU A 216 -5.92 1.41 -15.59
C LEU A 216 -7.40 1.33 -15.20
N ALA A 217 -8.29 1.09 -16.15
CA ALA A 217 -9.70 0.84 -15.87
C ALA A 217 -9.84 -0.42 -15.00
N ALA A 218 -9.06 -1.48 -15.23
CA ALA A 218 -9.04 -2.68 -14.39
C ALA A 218 -8.50 -2.40 -12.98
N ILE A 219 -7.45 -1.59 -12.85
CA ILE A 219 -6.92 -1.12 -11.56
C ILE A 219 -8.00 -0.37 -10.80
N LEU A 220 -8.61 0.63 -11.42
CA LEU A 220 -9.71 1.40 -10.83
C LEU A 220 -10.91 0.50 -10.54
N ASN A 221 -11.27 -0.41 -11.44
CA ASN A 221 -12.31 -1.42 -11.26
C ASN A 221 -11.97 -2.45 -10.18
N VAL A 222 -10.72 -2.68 -9.79
CA VAL A 222 -10.43 -3.50 -8.59
C VAL A 222 -10.87 -2.77 -7.32
N PHE A 223 -10.88 -1.43 -7.33
CA PHE A 223 -11.41 -0.61 -6.25
C PHE A 223 -12.91 -0.28 -6.43
N CYS A 224 -13.42 -0.27 -7.67
CA CYS A 224 -14.83 -0.02 -7.99
C CYS A 224 -15.71 -1.29 -8.03
N ASN A 225 -15.17 -2.44 -8.44
CA ASN A 225 -15.89 -3.70 -8.74
C ASN A 225 -15.47 -4.88 -7.82
N SER A 226 -15.10 -4.63 -6.56
CA SER A 226 -15.18 -5.67 -5.52
C SER A 226 -16.63 -5.97 -5.10
N GLU A 227 -17.53 -5.90 -6.08
CA GLU A 227 -18.97 -6.10 -6.04
C GLU A 227 -19.31 -7.26 -6.99
N SER A 228 -19.61 -8.43 -6.45
CA SER A 228 -20.41 -9.42 -7.19
C SER A 228 -20.98 -10.41 -6.19
N HIS A 229 -22.32 -10.46 -6.15
CA HIS A 229 -23.17 -11.30 -5.28
C HIS A 229 -23.27 -10.74 -3.85
N MET A 230 -24.39 -10.18 -3.37
CA MET A 230 -25.82 -10.32 -3.69
C MET A 230 -26.56 -9.02 -3.33
#